data_AF-A0A972UQD9-F1
#
_entry.id   AF-A0A972UQD9-F1
#
_cell.length_a   1.000
_cell.length_b   1.000
_cell.length_c   1.000
_cell.angle_alpha   90.00
_cell.angle_beta   90.00
_cell.angle_gamma   90.00
#
_symmetry.space_group_name_H-M   'P 1'
#
loop_
_entity.id
_entity.type
_entity.pdbx_description
1 polymer ?
#
loop_
_entity_poly.entity_id
_entity_poly.type
_entity_poly.pdbx_seq_one_letter_code
_entity_poly.pdbx_strand_id
1 'polypeptide(L)' 'MSSVLSRLFSIGGRSGEMMDYDEAKGMAADKKASVRRKLAKRDDVQPELLYFLANDADPEIRREIAANTATPVQADV' A
#
# COMPACT_ATOMS: atom_id res chain seq x y z
N MET A 1 -22.49 -10.31 -16.32
CA MET A 1 -21.23 -11.00 -16.01
C MET A 1 -20.60 -10.32 -14.79
N SER A 2 -20.70 -11.00 -13.65
CA SER A 2 -20.10 -10.72 -12.33
C SER A 2 -19.93 -9.26 -11.88
N SER A 3 -21.03 -8.63 -11.42
CA SER A 3 -21.03 -7.36 -10.67
C SER A 3 -21.27 -7.58 -9.16
N VAL A 4 -20.98 -8.80 -8.68
CA VAL A 4 -21.21 -9.23 -7.28
C VAL A 4 -19.92 -9.33 -6.46
N LEU A 5 -18.75 -9.45 -7.11
CA LEU A 5 -17.47 -9.56 -6.40
C LEU A 5 -16.93 -8.20 -5.89
N SER A 6 -17.40 -7.08 -6.45
CA SER A 6 -17.01 -5.73 -6.02
C SER A 6 -17.62 -5.30 -4.67
N ARG A 7 -18.60 -6.06 -4.15
CA ARG A 7 -19.38 -5.68 -2.96
C ARG A 7 -19.04 -6.46 -1.69
N LEU A 8 -18.21 -7.51 -1.78
CA LEU A 8 -17.91 -8.37 -0.62
C LEU A 8 -16.68 -7.97 0.19
N PHE A 9 -15.89 -7.00 -0.28
CA PHE A 9 -14.76 -6.42 0.48
C PHE A 9 -15.05 -5.01 1.02
N SER A 10 -16.28 -4.51 0.87
CA SER A 10 -16.69 -3.18 1.34
C SER A 10 -17.45 -3.24 2.68
N ILE A 11 -16.92 -3.97 3.65
CA ILE A 11 -17.37 -3.88 5.04
C ILE A 11 -16.22 -3.30 5.86
N GLY A 12 -16.21 -1.97 6.00
CA GLY A 12 -15.56 -1.33 7.15
C GLY A 12 -14.49 -0.26 6.92
N GLY A 13 -14.48 0.50 5.82
CA GLY A 13 -13.55 1.63 5.66
C GLY A 13 -14.02 2.65 4.63
N ARG A 14 -13.99 3.94 4.98
CA ARG A 14 -14.50 5.07 4.20
C ARG A 14 -13.99 5.05 2.75
N SER A 15 -14.89 4.78 1.79
CA SER A 15 -14.59 4.74 0.35
C SER A 15 -14.43 6.13 -0.29
N GLY A 16 -13.86 7.09 0.43
CA GLY A 16 -13.71 8.49 0.00
C GLY A 16 -12.29 9.05 0.03
N GLU A 17 -11.30 8.35 0.60
CA GLU A 17 -9.96 8.93 0.84
C GLU A 17 -8.78 8.06 0.40
N MET A 18 -8.99 6.79 0.02
CA MET A 18 -7.90 5.91 -0.37
C MET A 18 -7.46 6.13 -1.81
N MET A 19 -6.16 5.99 -2.05
CA MET A 19 -5.55 6.00 -3.38
C MET A 19 -6.16 4.90 -4.27
N ASP A 20 -6.31 5.21 -5.56
CA ASP A 20 -6.72 4.20 -6.54
C ASP A 20 -5.78 3.00 -6.51
N TYR A 21 -6.37 1.80 -6.47
CA TYR A 21 -5.61 0.58 -6.23
C TYR A 21 -4.64 0.28 -7.37
N ASP A 22 -5.05 0.46 -8.63
CA ASP A 22 -4.21 0.13 -9.78
C ASP A 22 -3.05 1.13 -9.91
N GLU A 23 -3.29 2.40 -9.57
CA GLU A 23 -2.24 3.42 -9.47
C GLU A 23 -1.24 3.07 -8.36
N ALA A 24 -1.72 2.78 -7.15
CA ALA A 24 -0.88 2.40 -6.01
C ALA A 24 -0.05 1.14 -6.31
N LYS A 25 -0.67 0.12 -6.90
CA LYS A 25 -0.01 -1.11 -7.34
C LYS A 25 1.07 -0.84 -8.39
N GLY A 26 0.77 0.04 -9.35
CA GLY A 26 1.74 0.48 -10.36
C GLY A 26 2.96 1.15 -9.72
N MET A 27 2.73 2.05 -8.76
CA MET A 27 3.81 2.69 -8.00
C MET A 27 4.63 1.69 -7.18
N ALA A 28 3.99 0.71 -6.54
CA ALA A 28 4.67 -0.31 -5.74
C ALA A 28 5.62 -1.19 -6.59
N ALA A 29 5.29 -1.39 -7.86
CA ALA A 29 6.09 -2.16 -8.81
C ALA A 29 7.06 -1.31 -9.65
N ASP A 30 7.11 0.01 -9.44
CA ASP A 30 7.95 0.89 -10.25
C ASP A 30 9.44 0.56 -10.06
N LYS A 31 10.19 0.58 -11.17
CA LYS A 31 11.64 0.29 -11.16
C LYS A 31 12.43 1.31 -10.35
N LYS A 32 11.95 2.55 -10.27
CA LYS A 32 12.60 3.64 -9.53
C LYS A 32 12.25 3.53 -8.06
N ALA A 33 13.26 3.32 -7.22
CA ALA A 33 13.10 3.32 -5.77
C ALA A 33 12.46 4.62 -5.24
N SER A 34 12.68 5.75 -5.89
CA SER A 34 12.05 7.02 -5.51
C SER A 34 10.53 7.03 -5.65
N VAL A 35 9.95 6.26 -6.58
CA VAL A 35 8.49 6.13 -6.75
C VAL A 35 7.93 5.23 -5.67
N ARG A 36 8.54 4.06 -5.44
CA ARG A 36 8.16 3.14 -4.37
C ARG A 36 8.28 3.78 -2.98
N ARG A 37 9.33 4.55 -2.74
CA ARG A 37 9.51 5.33 -1.50
C ARG A 37 8.43 6.40 -1.30
N LYS A 38 7.93 7.02 -2.37
CA LYS A 38 6.80 7.96 -2.27
C LYS A 38 5.54 7.21 -1.80
N LEU A 39 5.28 6.02 -2.37
CA LEU A 39 4.14 5.21 -1.95
C LEU A 39 4.27 4.77 -0.48
N ALA A 40 5.46 4.35 -0.05
CA ALA A 40 5.74 3.90 1.32
C ALA A 40 5.43 4.94 2.41
N LYS A 41 5.42 6.23 2.08
CA LYS A 41 5.13 7.33 3.01
C LYS A 41 3.65 7.66 3.15
N ARG A 42 2.79 7.06 2.32
CA ARG A 42 1.36 7.40 2.25
C ARG A 42 0.57 6.57 3.24
N ASP A 43 -0.38 7.21 3.90
CA ASP A 43 -1.31 6.61 4.86
C ASP A 43 -2.66 6.22 4.24
N ASP A 44 -2.92 6.69 3.01
CA ASP A 44 -4.12 6.43 2.22
C ASP A 44 -3.94 5.27 1.21
N VAL A 45 -2.97 4.39 1.45
CA VAL A 45 -2.66 3.22 0.60
C VAL A 45 -3.19 1.96 1.25
N GLN A 46 -3.61 1.00 0.41
CA GLN A 46 -4.07 -0.30 0.88
C GLN A 46 -2.99 -1.01 1.72
N PRO A 47 -3.31 -1.51 2.93
CA PRO A 47 -2.33 -2.12 3.82
C PRO A 47 -1.50 -3.24 3.20
N GLU A 48 -2.08 -4.04 2.30
CA GLU A 48 -1.37 -5.12 1.60
C GLU A 48 -0.23 -4.61 0.70
N LEU A 49 -0.33 -3.40 0.15
CA LEU A 49 0.73 -2.79 -0.65
C LEU A 49 1.87 -2.27 0.24
N LEU A 50 1.55 -1.75 1.43
CA LEU A 50 2.57 -1.40 2.44
C LEU A 50 3.29 -2.66 2.94
N TYR A 51 2.54 -3.74 3.19
CA TYR A 51 3.11 -5.04 3.54
C TYR A 51 4.05 -5.58 2.45
N PHE A 52 3.68 -5.44 1.18
CA PHE A 52 4.55 -5.80 0.07
C PHE A 52 5.87 -5.01 0.09
N LEU A 53 5.80 -3.69 0.28
CA LEU A 53 6.99 -2.82 0.33
C LEU A 53 7.84 -2.99 1.60
N ALA A 54 7.34 -3.63 2.65
CA ALA A 54 8.16 -3.98 3.83
C ALA A 54 9.36 -4.87 3.46
N ASN A 55 9.25 -5.62 2.36
CA ASN A 55 10.31 -6.48 1.83
C ASN A 55 11.08 -5.84 0.67
N ASP A 56 10.96 -4.53 0.45
CA ASP A 56 11.68 -3.85 -0.63
C ASP A 56 13.19 -4.02 -0.50
N ALA A 57 13.89 -4.17 -1.62
CA ALA A 57 15.34 -4.28 -1.64
C ALA A 57 16.03 -3.02 -1.10
N ASP A 58 15.42 -1.84 -1.28
CA ASP A 58 15.97 -0.57 -0.81
C ASP A 58 15.73 -0.39 0.71
N PRO A 59 16.79 -0.30 1.55
CA PRO A 59 16.64 -0.10 2.98
C PRO A 59 15.94 1.21 3.35
N GLU A 60 16.04 2.25 2.52
CA GLU A 60 15.36 3.52 2.79
C GLU A 60 13.84 3.37 2.69
N ILE A 61 13.35 2.51 1.78
CA ILE A 61 11.92 2.20 1.64
C ILE A 61 11.43 1.44 2.87
N ARG A 62 12.18 0.40 3.30
CA ARG A 62 11.82 -0.35 4.51
C ARG A 62 11.77 0.55 5.74
N ARG A 63 12.66 1.55 5.83
CA ARG A 63 12.61 2.56 6.90
C ARG A 63 11.35 3.42 6.83
N GLU A 64 10.91 3.85 5.65
CA GLU A 64 9.65 4.61 5.52
C GLU A 64 8.45 3.74 5.93
N ILE A 65 8.44 2.46 5.56
CA ILE A 65 7.38 1.52 5.97
C ILE A 65 7.33 1.38 7.49
N ALA A 66 8.47 1.15 8.16
CA ALA A 66 8.52 1.07 9.62
C ALA A 66 8.07 2.36 10.33
N ALA A 67 8.22 3.53 9.70
CA ALA A 67 7.79 4.81 10.24
C ALA A 67 6.32 5.17 9.91
N ASN A 68 5.70 4.48 8.96
CA ASN A 68 4.36 4.78 8.50
C ASN A 68 3.31 4.14 9.43
N THR A 69 2.43 4.96 9.99
CA THR A 69 1.38 4.52 10.93
C THR A 69 0.27 3.69 10.29
N ALA A 70 0.15 3.72 8.96
CA ALA A 70 -0.77 2.87 8.21
C ALA A 70 -0.18 1.47 7.93
N THR A 71 1.10 1.25 8.23
CA THR A 71 1.74 -0.05 8.05
C THR A 71 1.06 -1.09 8.94
N PRO A 72 0.60 -2.21 8.37
CA PRO A 72 -0.04 -3.25 9.15
C PRO A 72 0.99 -3.92 10.08
N VAL A 73 0.55 -4.36 11.26
CA VAL A 73 1.41 -5.00 12.28
C VAL A 73 2.18 -6.21 11.77
N GLN A 74 1.69 -6.87 10.71
CA GLN A 74 2.35 -8.00 10.06
C GLN A 74 3.62 -7.60 9.30
N ALA A 75 3.78 -6.31 8.99
CA ALA A 75 4.95 -5.74 8.35
C ALA A 75 5.92 -5.05 9.34
N ASP A 76 5.56 -5.03 10.63
CA ASP A 76 6.41 -4.54 11.72
C ASP A 76 7.18 -5.74 12.32
N VAL A 77 8.25 -6.16 11.63
CA VAL A 77 9.11 -7.30 12.00
C VAL A 77 10.60 -6.97 12.00
#